data_AF-A0A7C3DGD5-F1
#
_entry.id   AF-A0A7C3DGD5-F1
#
_cell.length_a   1.000
_cell.length_b   1.000
_cell.length_c   1.000
_cell.angle_alpha   90.00
_cell.angle_beta   90.00
_cell.angle_gamma   90.00
#
_symmetry.space_group_name_H-M   'P 1'
#
loop_
_entity.id
_entity.type
_entity.pdbx_description
1 polymer ?
#
loop_
_entity_poly.entity_id
_entity_poly.type
_entity_poly.pdbx_seq_one_letter_code
_entity_poly.pdbx_strand_id
1 'polypeptide(L)'
;MKKDFLAITDLTRDEIEATYALARDLKEKTKRGEAHPVLAGKTLAMIFQKPSARTRVSFEVGMFQLGGHALYLAPTDIQMGKRESTAD
;
A
#
# COMPACT_ATOMS: atom_id res chain seq x y z
N MET A 1 -17.07 -7.42 0.73
CA MET A 1 -16.88 -6.37 1.75
C MET A 1 -15.44 -5.88 1.66
N LYS A 2 -15.18 -4.57 1.76
CA LYS A 2 -13.81 -4.03 1.81
C LYS A 2 -13.18 -4.44 3.15
N LYS A 3 -11.90 -4.81 3.14
CA LYS A 3 -11.12 -5.05 4.37
C LYS A 3 -10.04 -3.99 4.47
N ASP A 4 -10.04 -3.27 5.58
CA ASP A 4 -9.03 -2.24 5.89
C ASP A 4 -7.93 -2.82 6.79
N PHE A 5 -6.74 -2.22 6.76
CA PHE A 5 -5.63 -2.55 7.64
C PHE A 5 -5.27 -1.30 8.45
N LEU A 6 -5.88 -1.14 9.62
CA LEU A 6 -5.71 0.02 10.49
C LEU A 6 -4.81 -0.31 11.68
N ALA A 7 -5.00 -1.48 12.29
CA ALA A 7 -4.17 -2.01 13.36
C ALA A 7 -3.92 -3.51 13.20
N ILE A 8 -2.81 -4.00 13.76
CA ILE A 8 -2.48 -5.44 13.77
C ILE A 8 -3.54 -6.23 14.56
N THR A 9 -4.17 -5.60 15.55
CA THR A 9 -5.25 -6.20 16.36
C THR A 9 -6.53 -6.46 15.56
N ASP A 10 -6.66 -5.90 14.36
CA ASP A 10 -7.79 -6.16 13.46
C ASP A 10 -7.63 -7.47 12.68
N LEU A 11 -6.45 -8.11 12.76
CA LEU A 11 -6.15 -9.37 12.12
C LEU A 11 -6.19 -10.53 13.10
N THR A 12 -6.71 -11.66 12.65
CA THR A 12 -6.53 -12.92 13.37
C THR A 12 -5.09 -13.43 13.22
N ARG A 13 -4.67 -14.37 14.08
CA ARG A 13 -3.36 -15.03 13.95
C ARG A 13 -3.18 -15.63 12.56
N ASP A 14 -4.18 -16.35 12.06
CA ASP A 14 -4.13 -17.02 10.76
C ASP A 14 -3.97 -16.02 9.61
N GLU A 15 -4.61 -14.86 9.71
CA GLU A 15 -4.48 -13.79 8.71
C GLU A 15 -3.08 -13.15 8.74
N ILE A 16 -2.48 -13.00 9.92
CA ILE A 16 -1.10 -12.54 10.06
C ILE A 16 -0.14 -13.56 9.42
N GLU A 17 -0.30 -14.84 9.72
CA GLU A 17 0.53 -15.91 9.17
C GLU A 17 0.39 -15.99 7.65
N ALA A 18 -0.84 -15.89 7.12
CA ALA A 18 -1.10 -15.83 5.68
C ALA A 18 -0.44 -14.60 5.03
N THR A 19 -0.49 -13.45 5.69
CA THR A 19 0.15 -12.21 5.21
C THR A 19 1.67 -12.38 5.11
N TYR A 20 2.31 -12.97 6.11
CA TYR A 20 3.75 -13.25 6.06
C TYR A 20 4.12 -14.30 5.02
N ALA A 21 3.29 -15.34 4.86
CA ALA A 21 3.50 -16.35 3.82
C ALA A 21 3.46 -15.72 2.41
N LEU A 22 2.47 -14.85 2.16
CA LEU A 22 2.34 -14.11 0.90
C LEU A 22 3.53 -13.16 0.69
N ALA A 23 3.92 -12.39 1.72
CA ALA A 23 5.06 -11.49 1.62
C ALA A 23 6.37 -12.22 1.27
N ARG A 24 6.56 -13.43 1.82
CA ARG A 24 7.71 -14.30 1.49
C ARG A 24 7.65 -14.78 0.04
N ASP A 25 6.51 -15.26 -0.43
CA ASP A 25 6.34 -15.72 -1.81
C ASP A 25 6.64 -14.60 -2.82
N LEU A 26 6.02 -13.42 -2.64
CA LEU A 26 6.24 -12.26 -3.50
C LEU A 26 7.72 -11.84 -3.53
N LYS A 27 8.37 -11.81 -2.35
CA LYS A 27 9.80 -11.51 -2.25
C LYS A 27 10.66 -12.48 -3.05
N GLU A 28 10.37 -13.77 -2.99
CA GLU A 28 11.12 -14.79 -3.75
C GLU A 28 10.86 -14.71 -5.24
N LYS A 29 9.62 -14.43 -5.68
CA LYS A 29 9.29 -14.17 -7.10
C LYS A 29 10.08 -12.97 -7.63
N THR A 30 10.09 -11.85 -6.89
CA THR A 30 10.88 -10.67 -7.24
C THR A 30 12.37 -10.99 -7.38
N LYS A 31 12.94 -11.75 -6.44
CA LYS A 31 14.36 -12.15 -6.51
C LYS A 31 14.69 -13.02 -7.72
N ARG A 32 13.76 -13.87 -8.14
CA ARG A 32 13.91 -14.72 -9.34
C ARG A 32 13.68 -13.96 -10.65
N GLY A 33 13.28 -12.69 -10.60
CA GLY A 33 12.88 -11.94 -11.79
C GLY A 33 11.57 -12.43 -12.41
N GLU A 34 10.75 -13.16 -11.63
CA GLU A 34 9.46 -13.69 -12.08
C GLU A 34 8.41 -12.58 -12.03
N ALA A 35 7.79 -12.27 -13.17
CA ALA A 35 6.75 -11.24 -13.22
C ALA A 35 5.46 -11.73 -12.53
N HIS A 36 4.89 -10.90 -11.65
CA HIS A 36 3.67 -11.22 -10.90
C HIS A 36 2.77 -9.98 -10.74
N PRO A 37 2.17 -9.47 -11.83
CA PRO A 37 1.46 -8.19 -11.86
C PRO A 37 0.03 -8.28 -11.31
N VAL A 38 -0.13 -8.74 -10.06
CA VAL A 38 -1.44 -8.97 -9.43
C VAL A 38 -2.25 -7.69 -9.17
N LEU A 39 -1.62 -6.52 -9.27
CA LEU A 39 -2.25 -5.20 -9.16
C LEU A 39 -2.25 -4.43 -10.49
N ALA A 40 -2.13 -5.12 -11.62
CA ALA A 40 -2.19 -4.52 -12.96
C ALA A 40 -3.41 -3.59 -13.11
N GLY A 41 -3.16 -2.34 -13.53
CA GLY A 41 -4.19 -1.32 -13.74
C GLY A 41 -4.85 -0.78 -12.47
N LYS A 42 -4.34 -1.12 -11.28
CA LYS A 42 -4.80 -0.55 -10.01
C LYS A 42 -3.96 0.67 -9.63
N THR A 43 -4.62 1.67 -9.06
CA THR A 43 -3.98 2.89 -8.55
C THR A 43 -4.16 2.99 -7.04
N LEU A 44 -3.07 3.22 -6.31
CA LEU A 44 -3.05 3.49 -4.88
C LEU A 44 -2.87 4.98 -4.63
N ALA A 45 -3.83 5.63 -3.99
CA ALA A 45 -3.63 6.97 -3.44
C ALA A 45 -2.89 6.89 -2.10
N MET A 46 -1.79 7.64 -1.99
CA MET A 46 -0.91 7.65 -0.83
C MET A 46 -0.94 9.03 -0.17
N ILE A 47 -1.70 9.16 0.91
CA ILE A 47 -1.93 10.44 1.59
C ILE A 47 -0.98 10.55 2.79
N PHE A 48 -0.11 11.55 2.78
CA PHE A 48 0.88 11.75 3.82
C PHE A 48 0.64 13.09 4.53
N GLN A 49 0.24 13.07 5.80
CA GLN A 49 0.20 14.28 6.63
C GLN A 49 1.57 14.67 7.17
N LYS A 50 2.49 13.70 7.26
CA LYS A 50 3.89 13.91 7.65
C LYS A 50 4.80 13.24 6.63
N PRO A 51 5.89 13.89 6.18
CA PRO A 51 6.83 13.28 5.25
C PRO A 51 7.44 12.00 5.82
N SER A 52 7.48 10.92 5.03
CA SER A 52 8.22 9.70 5.36
C SER A 52 8.75 9.02 4.10
N ALA A 53 10.07 9.14 3.89
CA ALA A 53 10.75 8.60 2.71
C ALA A 53 10.68 7.07 2.64
N ARG A 54 10.94 6.37 3.76
CA ARG A 54 10.96 4.89 3.78
C ARG A 54 9.59 4.31 3.46
N THR A 55 8.53 4.88 4.03
CA THR A 55 7.16 4.44 3.77
C THR A 55 6.79 4.71 2.31
N ARG A 56 6.98 5.95 1.84
CA ARG A 56 6.68 6.34 0.45
C ARG A 56 7.36 5.42 -0.56
N VAL A 57 8.68 5.28 -0.48
CA VAL A 57 9.46 4.49 -1.43
C VAL A 57 9.02 3.02 -1.41
N SER A 58 8.76 2.45 -0.23
CA SER A 58 8.33 1.04 -0.13
C SER A 58 6.98 0.80 -0.81
N PHE A 59 6.02 1.71 -0.64
CA PHE A 59 4.70 1.60 -1.29
C PHE A 59 4.78 1.85 -2.80
N GLU A 60 5.54 2.84 -3.26
CA GLU A 60 5.73 3.10 -4.70
C GLU A 60 6.38 1.90 -5.40
N VAL A 61 7.48 1.39 -4.85
CA VAL A 61 8.19 0.22 -5.39
C VAL A 61 7.30 -1.01 -5.35
N GLY A 62 6.60 -1.25 -4.24
CA GLY A 62 5.67 -2.39 -4.12
C GLY A 62 4.55 -2.34 -5.15
N MET A 63 3.89 -1.19 -5.31
CA MET A 63 2.84 -1.02 -6.33
C MET A 63 3.39 -1.25 -7.74
N PHE A 64 4.55 -0.67 -8.06
CA PHE A 64 5.20 -0.83 -9.36
C PHE A 64 5.55 -2.29 -9.66
N GLN A 65 6.15 -3.00 -8.70
CA GLN A 65 6.51 -4.42 -8.86
C GLN A 65 5.28 -5.31 -9.10
N LEU A 66 4.16 -4.97 -8.48
CA LEU A 66 2.89 -5.69 -8.65
C LEU A 66 2.08 -5.21 -9.87
N GLY A 67 2.65 -4.34 -10.72
CA GLY A 67 2.02 -3.85 -11.96
C GLY A 67 1.02 -2.71 -11.78
N GLY A 68 0.91 -2.16 -10.57
CA GLY A 68 0.06 -1.03 -10.25
C GLY A 68 0.80 0.31 -10.27
N HIS A 69 0.05 1.38 -10.00
CA HIS A 69 0.56 2.74 -9.94
C HIS A 69 0.28 3.34 -8.55
N ALA A 70 1.19 4.15 -8.02
CA ALA A 70 0.99 4.85 -6.75
C ALA A 70 1.00 6.37 -6.97
N LEU A 71 0.00 7.06 -6.44
CA LEU A 71 -0.14 8.51 -6.47
C LEU A 71 0.25 9.06 -5.10
N TYR A 72 1.38 9.75 -5.02
CA TYR A 72 1.80 10.43 -3.80
C TYR A 72 1.12 11.79 -3.65
N LEU A 73 0.47 11.99 -2.51
CA LEU A 73 -0.26 13.20 -2.16
C LEU A 73 0.41 13.78 -0.91
N ALA A 74 1.18 14.86 -1.12
CA ALA A 74 2.01 15.46 -0.09
C ALA A 74 1.16 16.18 0.98
N PRO A 75 1.73 16.48 2.16
CA PRO A 75 1.01 17.20 3.22
C PRO A 75 0.43 18.55 2.77
N THR A 76 1.07 19.19 1.79
CA THR A 76 0.64 20.47 1.22
C THR A 76 -0.47 20.32 0.19
N ASP A 77 -0.55 19.17 -0.48
CA ASP A 77 -1.46 18.92 -1.60
C ASP A 77 -2.86 18.61 -1.09
N ILE A 78 -2.93 17.84 0.01
CA ILE A 78 -4.19 17.46 0.63
C ILE A 78 -4.28 18.05 2.02
N GLN A 79 -5.13 19.06 2.13
CA GLN A 79 -5.55 19.64 3.41
C GLN A 79 -6.92 19.07 3.79
N MET A 80 -6.94 17.77 4.14
CA MET A 80 -8.17 17.10 4.59
C MET A 80 -8.84 17.86 5.72
N GLY A 81 -10.15 18.06 5.63
CA GLY A 81 -10.94 18.74 6.65
C GLY A 81 -10.78 20.27 6.67
N LYS A 82 -10.04 20.86 5.73
CA LYS A 82 -9.94 22.34 5.61
C LYS A 82 -10.78 22.92 4.49
N ARG A 83 -10.73 22.35 3.29
CA ARG A 83 -11.53 22.82 2.13
C ARG A 83 -12.79 21.97 1.91
N GLU A 84 -12.65 20.67 2.11
CA GLU A 84 -13.72 19.66 2.00
C GLU A 84 -13.66 18.78 3.26
N SER A 85 -14.80 18.20 3.65
CA SER A 85 -14.83 17.31 4.81
C SER A 85 -14.04 16.03 4.48
N THR A 86 -13.59 15.30 5.50
CA THR A 86 -12.91 14.01 5.25
C THR A 86 -13.84 12.94 4.69
N ALA A 87 -15.16 13.13 4.81
CA ALA A 87 -16.15 12.19 4.31
C ALA A 87 -16.54 12.43 2.84
N ASP A 88 -16.29 13.64 2.33
CA ASP A 88 -16.52 14.03 0.94
C ASP A 88 -15.32 13.62 0.06
#